data_AF-A0A3C0QBX6-F1
#
_entry.id   AF-A0A3C0QBX6-F1
#
_cell.length_a   1.000
_cell.length_b   1.000
_cell.length_c   1.000
_cell.angle_alpha   90.00
_cell.angle_beta   90.00
_cell.angle_gamma   90.00
#
_symmetry.space_group_name_H-M   'P 1'
#
loop_
_entity.id
_entity.type
_entity.pdbx_description
1 polymer ?
#
loop_
_entity_poly.entity_id
_entity_poly.type
_entity_poly.pdbx_seq_one_letter_code
_entity_poly.pdbx_strand_id
1 'polypeptide(L)' 'DKQKVGQVAAEIRAYRPPEPYKGKGVRYANEVVVRKEAKKK' A
#
# COMPACT_ATOMS: atom_id res chain seq x y z
N ASP A 1 -7.32 21.92 5.49
CA ASP A 1 -7.93 20.67 4.96
C ASP A 1 -7.00 19.60 4.40
N LYS A 2 -6.03 19.92 3.53
CA LYS A 2 -5.17 18.90 2.89
C LYS A 2 -4.45 17.97 3.88
N GLN A 3 -4.11 18.48 5.07
CA GLN A 3 -3.47 17.72 6.14
C GLN A 3 -4.38 16.60 6.69
N LYS A 4 -5.67 16.89 6.89
CA LYS A 4 -6.67 15.94 7.40
C LYS A 4 -6.93 14.82 6.38
N VAL A 5 -6.99 15.18 5.09
CA VAL A 5 -7.13 14.19 3.99
C VAL A 5 -5.91 13.26 3.94
N GLY A 6 -4.70 13.80 4.12
CA GLY A 6 -3.47 13.00 4.18
C GLY A 6 -3.45 12.04 5.38
N GLN A 7 -3.85 12.49 6.57
CA GLN A 7 -3.95 11.64 7.76
C GLN A 7 -4.94 10.49 7.57
N VAL A 8 -6.16 10.79 7.11
CA VAL A 8 -7.18 9.75 6.88
C VAL A 8 -6.72 8.75 5.83
N ALA A 9 -6.08 9.20 4.74
CA ALA A 9 -5.58 8.29 3.72
C ALA A 9 -4.43 7.39 4.24
N ALA A 10 -3.57 7.93 5.12
CA ALA A 10 -2.53 7.16 5.79
C ALA A 10 -3.10 6.12 6.78
N GLU A 11 -4.14 6.48 7.55
CA GLU A 11 -4.84 5.57 8.44
C GLU A 11 -5.47 4.40 7.67
N ILE A 12 -6.20 4.68 6.57
CA ILE A 12 -6.81 3.64 5.71
C ILE A 12 -5.74 2.69 5.14
N ARG A 13 -4.57 3.23 4.76
CA ARG A 13 -3.45 2.42 4.27
C ARG A 13 -2.85 1.52 5.36
N ALA A 14 -2.81 1.98 6.62
CA ALA A 14 -2.26 1.23 7.74
C ALA A 14 -3.08 -0.03 8.08
N TYR A 15 -4.40 0.00 7.88
CA TYR A 15 -5.25 -1.17 8.12
C TYR A 15 -4.93 -2.36 7.20
N ARG A 16 -4.51 -2.09 5.95
CA ARG A 16 -4.16 -3.16 5.00
C ARG A 16 -3.06 -2.70 4.05
N PRO A 17 -1.78 -2.71 4.48
CA PRO A 17 -0.68 -2.30 3.62
C PRO A 17 -0.57 -3.24 2.40
N PRO A 18 -0.05 -2.73 1.27
CA PRO A 18 0.13 -3.55 0.08
C PRO A 18 1.16 -4.65 0.33
N GLU A 19 0.76 -5.91 0.14
CA GLU A 19 1.62 -7.06 0.39
C GLU A 19 2.85 -7.08 -0.53
N PRO A 20 4.04 -7.44 -0.02
CA PRO A 20 5.29 -7.41 -0.78
C PRO A 20 5.38 -8.47 -1.88
N TYR A 21 4.49 -9.45 -1.96
CA TYR A 21 4.55 -10.50 -3.00
C TYR A 21 3.51 -10.28 -4.10
N LYS A 22 2.24 -10.16 -3.70
CA LYS A 22 1.12 -10.02 -4.64
C LYS A 22 0.64 -8.57 -4.82
N GLY A 23 1.19 -7.62 -4.06
CA GLY A 23 0.77 -6.22 -4.09
C GLY A 23 -0.67 -5.99 -3.65
N LYS A 24 -1.29 -6.94 -2.94
CA LYS A 24 -2.67 -6.85 -2.48
C LYS A 24 -2.74 -5.96 -1.25
N GLY A 25 -3.62 -4.96 -1.25
CA GLY A 25 -3.80 -4.03 -0.13
C GLY A 25 -4.23 -2.65 -0.60
N VAL A 26 -4.35 -1.72 0.35
CA VAL A 26 -4.64 -0.31 0.08
C VAL A 26 -3.35 0.38 -0.34
N ARG A 27 -3.37 1.00 -1.52
CA ARG A 27 -2.24 1.76 -2.08
C ARG A 27 -2.76 3.04 -2.72
N TYR A 28 -1.88 4.03 -2.86
CA TYR A 28 -2.22 5.20 -3.66
C TYR A 28 -2.24 4.85 -5.14
N ALA A 29 -3.07 5.55 -5.92
CA ALA A 29 -3.25 5.27 -7.35
C ALA A 29 -1.92 5.35 -8.14
N ASN A 30 -1.04 6.27 -7.76
CA ASN A 30 0.23 6.54 -8.42
C ASN A 30 1.42 5.82 -7.77
N GLU A 31 1.18 4.92 -6.80
CA GLU A 31 2.24 4.26 -6.05
C GLU A 31 2.74 2.98 -6.74
N VAL A 32 4.06 2.92 -6.96
CA VAL A 32 4.75 1.72 -7.44
C VAL A 32 5.07 0.82 -6.24
N VAL A 33 4.32 -0.27 -6.08
CA VAL A 33 4.56 -1.27 -5.02
C VAL A 33 5.70 -2.19 -5.45
N VAL A 34 6.83 -2.15 -4.74
CA VAL A 34 7.97 -3.06 -4.94
C VAL A 34 7.54 -4.47 -4.54
N ARG A 35 7.45 -5.37 -5.53
CA ARG A 35 7.10 -6.77 -5.30
C ARG A 35 8.37 -7.62 -5.29
N LYS A 36 8.50 -8.48 -4.28
CA LYS A 36 9.49 -9.56 -4.22
C LYS A 36 8.92 -10.77 -4.95
N GLU A 37 9.76 -11.46 -5.73
CA GLU A 37 9.39 -12.77 -6.25
C GLU A 37 9.25 -13.75 -5.08
N ALA A 38 8.20 -14.57 -5.10
CA ALA A 38 8.12 -15.72 -4.20
C ALA A 38 9.22 -16.72 -4.58
N LYS A 39 9.75 -17.44 -3.59
CA LYS A 39 10.76 -18.49 -3.80
C LYS A 39 10.24 -19.49 -4.84
N LYS A 40 10.78 -19.44 -6.06
CA LYS A 40 10.55 -20.46 -7.09
C LYS A 40 11.11 -21.78 -6.56
N LYS A 41 10.30 -22.83 -6.59
CA LYS A 41 10.69 -24.19 -6.23
C LYS A 41 11.17 -24.91 -7.48
#